data_AF-F8A4S8-F1
#
_entry.id   AF-F8A4S8-F1
#
_cell.length_a   1.000
_cell.length_b   1.000
_cell.length_c   1.000
_cell.angle_alpha   90.00
_cell.angle_beta   90.00
_cell.angle_gamma   90.00
#
_symmetry.space_group_name_H-M   'P 1'
#
loop_
_entity.id
_entity.type
_entity.pdbx_description
1 polymer ?
#
loop_
_entity_poly.entity_id
_entity_poly.type
_entity_poly.pdbx_seq_one_letter_code
_entity_poly.pdbx_strand_id
1 'polypeptide(L)'
;MNDLDQLLTGARDAIADATGPLDERTLSRVRGTVRRARIQRHAVTSVGAAACAGVLGTGVWYGIGQLEPTPTPPAHSPSQTLPSPAPSSDPTTPAAPVTPAERAKSIDDATVIERLSAPRTGETWTAPVLDDAVASSLLPADRLDTWSVYRVGERGGATLYLATEDVTTAIETPTFLRAGALMYEVDDDGARLVTCPSARTGDPCVDAATDVAAGVTVDEDTFYDTLTLPSSVDLGEGWKVSTDATRESDWFSPYGVPVGLTEQPVASIATVGSLTFAGAPVAAPGATGLVEGLSSAAYAWRLPFGSYVQLDSQDVPGTSFDDITWDDGVSRTDEWRTWTAGAGALSCMDAQFSLEDSHDPADWRRVGTTADGLPVMAPVAGGNDLSRTVRQHMLDKSWTMNEGSEVHGLDAGYPYATDDAFLEAQALIAVQAPDGTWHVRLRADALNVVFECA
;
A
#
# COMPACT_ATOMS: atom_id res chain seq x y z
N MET A 1 36.75 23.55 -33.15
CA MET A 1 35.41 23.82 -32.59
C MET A 1 34.42 24.11 -33.74
N ASN A 2 34.14 23.15 -34.62
CA ASN A 2 33.20 23.34 -35.75
C ASN A 2 32.41 22.06 -36.13
N ASP A 3 32.57 20.98 -35.38
CA ASP A 3 32.09 19.64 -35.78
C ASP A 3 30.69 19.34 -35.20
N LEU A 4 30.40 19.84 -34.00
CA LEU A 4 29.13 19.59 -33.31
C LEU A 4 27.97 20.35 -33.95
N ASP A 5 28.17 21.62 -34.35
CA ASP A 5 27.13 22.42 -35.01
C ASP A 5 26.77 21.87 -36.38
N GLN A 6 27.74 21.31 -37.13
CA GLN A 6 27.47 20.66 -38.42
C GLN A 6 26.69 19.35 -38.24
N LEU A 7 27.04 18.54 -37.23
CA LEU A 7 26.32 17.30 -36.92
C LEU A 7 24.89 17.57 -36.44
N LEU A 8 24.68 18.60 -35.62
CA LEU A 8 23.36 18.99 -35.12
C LEU A 8 22.47 19.58 -36.23
N THR A 9 23.04 20.37 -37.13
CA THR A 9 22.30 20.93 -38.27
C THR A 9 21.93 19.84 -39.27
N GLY A 10 22.85 18.91 -39.57
CA GLY A 10 22.58 17.76 -40.45
C GLY A 10 21.52 16.81 -39.89
N ALA A 11 21.51 16.57 -38.58
CA ALA A 11 20.47 15.76 -37.93
C ALA A 11 19.10 16.44 -37.96
N ARG A 12 19.06 17.78 -37.79
CA ARG A 12 17.82 18.56 -37.86
C ARG A 12 17.18 18.49 -39.25
N ASP A 13 17.99 18.66 -40.28
CA ASP A 13 17.51 18.68 -41.66
C ASP A 13 17.06 17.27 -42.11
N ALA A 14 17.74 16.21 -41.67
CA ALA A 14 17.32 14.83 -41.91
C ALA A 14 15.99 14.47 -41.22
N ILE A 15 15.74 14.99 -40.01
CA ILE A 15 14.46 14.80 -39.30
C ILE A 15 13.33 15.58 -39.99
N ALA A 16 13.61 16.79 -40.47
CA ALA A 16 12.64 17.62 -41.18
C ALA A 16 12.23 16.99 -42.52
N ASP A 17 13.18 16.43 -43.27
CA ASP A 17 12.92 15.73 -44.54
C ASP A 17 12.17 14.41 -44.34
N ALA A 18 12.38 13.71 -43.21
CA ALA A 18 11.72 12.44 -42.92
C ALA A 18 10.26 12.57 -42.47
N THR A 19 9.84 13.75 -41.99
CA THR A 19 8.53 13.92 -41.32
C THR A 19 7.46 14.61 -42.14
N GLY A 20 7.81 15.25 -43.27
CA GLY A 20 6.86 15.98 -44.12
C GLY A 20 6.13 17.13 -43.39
N PRO A 21 5.36 17.98 -44.11
CA PRO A 21 4.58 19.02 -43.46
C PRO A 21 3.43 18.39 -42.66
N LEU A 22 3.58 18.39 -41.33
CA LEU A 22 2.54 17.95 -40.39
C LEU A 22 1.31 18.84 -40.52
N ASP A 23 0.15 18.24 -40.81
CA ASP A 23 -1.13 18.95 -40.85
C ASP A 23 -1.48 19.53 -39.46
N GLU A 24 -2.16 20.68 -39.43
CA GLU A 24 -2.52 21.43 -38.21
C GLU A 24 -3.28 20.59 -37.16
N ARG A 25 -4.09 19.60 -37.57
CA ARG A 25 -4.77 18.64 -36.67
C ARG A 25 -3.81 17.62 -36.09
N THR A 26 -2.89 17.10 -36.88
CA THR A 26 -1.84 16.20 -36.40
C THR A 26 -0.88 16.95 -35.46
N LEU A 27 -0.54 18.20 -35.79
CA LEU A 27 0.25 19.09 -34.95
C LEU A 27 -0.46 19.44 -33.63
N SER A 28 -1.79 19.61 -33.65
CA SER A 28 -2.59 19.86 -32.45
C SER A 28 -2.75 18.62 -31.57
N ARG A 29 -2.90 17.42 -32.16
CA ARG A 29 -2.84 16.15 -31.42
C ARG A 29 -1.46 15.96 -30.80
N VAL A 30 -0.39 16.12 -31.58
CA VAL A 30 0.98 15.99 -31.07
C VAL A 30 1.28 17.04 -30.01
N ARG A 31 0.84 18.30 -30.17
CA ARG A 31 0.97 19.32 -29.11
C ARG A 31 0.13 19.01 -27.88
N GLY A 32 -1.06 18.43 -28.04
CA GLY A 32 -1.91 17.97 -26.93
C GLY A 32 -1.31 16.77 -26.19
N THR A 33 -0.71 15.83 -26.91
CA THR A 33 0.02 14.68 -26.35
C THR A 33 1.33 15.12 -25.71
N VAL A 34 2.07 16.04 -26.32
CA VAL A 34 3.31 16.62 -25.76
C VAL A 34 3.02 17.54 -24.58
N ARG A 35 1.91 18.29 -24.58
CA ARG A 35 1.50 19.12 -23.43
C ARG A 35 1.00 18.27 -22.27
N ARG A 36 0.25 17.19 -22.53
CA ARG A 36 -0.09 16.17 -21.52
C ARG A 36 1.16 15.49 -20.99
N ALA A 37 2.08 15.07 -21.87
CA ALA A 37 3.37 14.51 -21.48
C ALA A 37 4.30 15.51 -20.77
N ARG A 38 4.13 16.83 -20.97
CA ARG A 38 4.92 17.89 -20.31
C ARG A 38 4.36 18.30 -18.94
N ILE A 39 3.04 18.26 -18.79
CA ILE A 39 2.35 18.43 -17.49
C ILE A 39 2.55 17.17 -16.64
N GLN A 40 2.43 15.98 -17.24
CA GLN A 40 2.84 14.71 -16.63
C GLN A 40 4.34 14.68 -16.35
N ARG A 41 5.21 15.20 -17.23
CA ARG A 41 6.63 15.38 -16.90
C ARG A 41 6.88 16.36 -15.76
N HIS A 42 6.03 17.34 -15.48
CA HIS A 42 6.21 18.18 -14.29
C HIS A 42 5.78 17.47 -13.00
N ALA A 43 4.86 16.51 -13.07
CA ALA A 43 4.58 15.57 -11.99
C ALA A 43 5.65 14.46 -11.88
N VAL A 44 6.23 14.02 -13.00
CA VAL A 44 7.18 12.89 -13.09
C VAL A 44 8.66 13.31 -13.01
N THR A 45 9.02 14.57 -13.28
CA THR A 45 10.39 15.07 -13.00
C THR A 45 10.71 15.13 -11.51
N SER A 46 9.73 14.90 -10.65
CA SER A 46 9.92 14.67 -9.23
C SER A 46 10.22 13.20 -8.88
N VAL A 47 9.97 12.23 -9.79
CA VAL A 47 9.91 10.79 -9.42
C VAL A 47 10.75 9.85 -10.32
N GLY A 48 11.08 10.19 -11.57
CA GLY A 48 11.68 9.22 -12.51
C GLY A 48 13.21 9.25 -12.67
N ALA A 49 13.98 8.83 -11.67
CA ALA A 49 15.43 8.66 -11.81
C ALA A 49 16.00 7.41 -11.11
N ALA A 50 15.42 6.23 -11.28
CA ALA A 50 16.10 4.97 -11.00
C ALA A 50 15.38 3.78 -11.66
N ALA A 51 16.11 2.66 -11.79
CA ALA A 51 15.61 1.33 -12.12
C ALA A 51 15.32 1.01 -13.60
N CYS A 52 16.38 1.07 -14.42
CA CYS A 52 16.59 0.03 -15.43
C CYS A 52 17.57 -1.01 -14.84
N ALA A 53 17.12 -2.25 -14.58
CA ALA A 53 17.85 -3.49 -14.91
C ALA A 53 17.32 -4.73 -14.14
N GLY A 54 16.91 -5.76 -14.91
CA GLY A 54 17.38 -7.13 -14.65
C GLY A 54 16.35 -8.14 -14.10
N VAL A 55 15.53 -8.86 -14.88
CA VAL A 55 15.88 -10.04 -15.73
C VAL A 55 15.80 -11.41 -15.00
N LEU A 56 14.77 -12.18 -15.42
CA LEU A 56 14.69 -13.64 -15.70
C LEU A 56 14.65 -14.69 -14.57
N GLY A 57 13.65 -15.59 -14.67
CA GLY A 57 13.92 -17.03 -14.47
C GLY A 57 12.82 -17.94 -13.92
N THR A 58 11.79 -18.19 -14.74
CA THR A 58 10.80 -19.30 -14.73
C THR A 58 11.21 -20.69 -14.20
N GLY A 59 10.24 -21.46 -13.69
CA GLY A 59 10.25 -22.95 -13.71
C GLY A 59 9.35 -23.64 -12.65
N VAL A 60 8.03 -23.79 -12.86
CA VAL A 60 7.30 -24.89 -13.56
C VAL A 60 6.95 -26.14 -12.72
N TRP A 61 5.62 -26.32 -12.56
CA TRP A 61 4.76 -27.54 -12.48
C TRP A 61 4.63 -28.33 -11.15
N TYR A 62 3.46 -28.37 -10.48
CA TYR A 62 2.12 -29.00 -10.73
C TYR A 62 2.00 -30.49 -10.33
N GLY A 63 0.94 -30.81 -9.57
CA GLY A 63 0.42 -32.18 -9.56
C GLY A 63 -0.54 -32.65 -8.44
N ILE A 64 -1.76 -32.11 -8.39
CA ILE A 64 -3.08 -32.81 -8.23
C ILE A 64 -3.39 -33.59 -6.92
N GLY A 65 -4.56 -33.30 -6.34
CA GLY A 65 -5.35 -34.33 -5.62
C GLY A 65 -6.42 -33.82 -4.67
N GLN A 66 -7.62 -33.58 -5.19
CA GLN A 66 -8.87 -33.24 -4.49
C GLN A 66 -9.22 -34.18 -3.32
N LEU A 67 -9.95 -33.65 -2.32
CA LEU A 67 -11.20 -34.22 -1.79
C LEU A 67 -11.71 -33.33 -0.64
N GLU A 68 -12.77 -32.55 -0.89
CA GLU A 68 -13.67 -32.12 0.18
C GLU A 68 -14.33 -33.37 0.79
N PRO A 69 -14.57 -33.36 2.11
CA PRO A 69 -15.97 -33.35 2.52
C PRO A 69 -16.28 -32.36 3.64
N THR A 70 -17.52 -31.89 3.54
CA THR A 70 -18.31 -31.01 4.40
C THR A 70 -18.07 -31.17 5.92
N PRO A 71 -18.00 -30.07 6.69
CA PRO A 71 -17.77 -30.11 8.14
C PRO A 71 -19.01 -30.61 8.91
N THR A 72 -18.81 -31.54 9.83
CA THR A 72 -19.79 -31.94 10.86
C THR A 72 -19.37 -31.32 12.21
N PRO A 73 -20.28 -30.74 13.02
CA PRO A 73 -19.94 -30.18 14.33
C PRO A 73 -19.63 -31.26 15.39
N PRO A 74 -19.01 -30.89 16.53
CA PRO A 74 -18.01 -31.69 17.20
C PRO A 74 -18.59 -32.77 18.11
N ALA A 75 -17.92 -33.92 18.14
CA ALA A 75 -18.11 -34.93 19.17
C ALA A 75 -17.18 -34.64 20.37
N HIS A 76 -17.78 -34.47 21.55
CA HIS A 76 -17.08 -34.50 22.83
C HIS A 76 -16.32 -35.82 23.03
N SER A 77 -15.10 -35.76 23.60
CA SER A 77 -14.47 -36.80 24.43
C SER A 77 -13.06 -36.34 24.89
N PRO A 78 -12.42 -37.00 25.88
CA PRO A 78 -12.75 -37.02 27.31
C PRO A 78 -11.61 -36.40 28.15
N SER A 79 -11.88 -36.07 29.42
CA SER A 79 -10.81 -35.74 30.38
C SER A 79 -9.84 -36.91 30.56
N GLN A 80 -8.59 -36.74 30.12
CA GLN A 80 -7.46 -37.54 30.60
C GLN A 80 -6.71 -36.75 31.66
N THR A 81 -6.70 -37.30 32.87
CA THR A 81 -5.81 -36.89 33.96
C THR A 81 -4.45 -37.55 33.69
N LEU A 82 -3.40 -36.75 33.49
CA LEU A 82 -2.01 -37.21 33.46
C LEU A 82 -1.23 -36.60 34.63
N PRO A 83 -0.23 -37.31 35.19
CA PRO A 83 0.40 -36.96 36.45
C PRO A 83 1.38 -35.78 36.30
N SER A 84 1.50 -35.02 37.38
CA SER A 84 2.47 -33.93 37.58
C SER A 84 3.92 -34.43 37.33
N PRO A 85 4.72 -33.76 36.49
CA PRO A 85 6.16 -33.98 36.47
C PRO A 85 6.80 -33.32 37.70
N ALA A 86 7.76 -34.03 38.30
CA ALA A 86 8.61 -33.52 39.37
C ALA A 86 9.61 -32.49 38.82
N PRO A 87 10.10 -31.53 39.64
CA PRO A 87 11.04 -30.52 39.18
C PRO A 87 12.39 -31.18 38.82
N SER A 88 12.78 -31.11 37.54
CA SER A 88 14.14 -31.39 37.11
C SER A 88 15.00 -30.16 37.39
N SER A 89 15.99 -30.31 38.27
CA SER A 89 17.04 -29.34 38.51
C SER A 89 18.14 -29.52 37.46
N ASP A 90 17.91 -29.06 36.24
CA ASP A 90 19.00 -28.85 35.29
C ASP A 90 19.62 -27.47 35.50
N PRO A 91 20.95 -27.35 35.60
CA PRO A 91 21.61 -26.07 35.77
C PRO A 91 21.38 -25.21 34.52
N THR A 92 20.58 -24.16 34.66
CA THR A 92 20.41 -23.10 33.67
C THR A 92 21.79 -22.57 33.30
N THR A 93 22.18 -22.79 32.04
CA THR A 93 23.36 -22.13 31.48
C THR A 93 23.15 -20.62 31.62
N PRO A 94 24.11 -19.86 32.18
CA PRO A 94 23.96 -18.42 32.32
C PRO A 94 23.61 -17.82 30.96
N ALA A 95 22.58 -16.97 30.92
CA ALA A 95 22.24 -16.21 29.73
C ALA A 95 23.52 -15.50 29.26
N ALA A 96 23.87 -15.68 27.98
CA ALA A 96 24.98 -14.95 27.39
C ALA A 96 24.77 -13.44 27.65
N PRO A 97 25.84 -12.67 27.89
CA PRO A 97 25.71 -11.23 28.06
C PRO A 97 24.94 -10.66 26.86
N VAL A 98 23.78 -10.08 27.14
CA VAL A 98 22.92 -9.47 26.13
C VAL A 98 23.65 -8.20 25.70
N THR A 99 24.43 -8.29 24.64
CA THR A 99 24.88 -7.08 23.93
C THR A 99 23.62 -6.28 23.58
N PRO A 100 23.62 -4.94 23.74
CA PRO A 100 22.52 -4.12 23.27
C PRO A 100 22.16 -4.53 21.84
N ALA A 101 20.87 -4.67 21.58
CA ALA A 101 20.43 -5.05 20.24
C ALA A 101 20.89 -3.97 19.26
N GLU A 102 21.51 -4.38 18.16
CA GLU A 102 21.92 -3.49 17.08
C GLU A 102 20.98 -3.66 15.88
N ARG A 103 20.75 -2.56 15.16
CA ARG A 103 20.06 -2.57 13.86
C ARG A 103 20.92 -3.32 12.84
N ALA A 104 20.27 -4.00 11.91
CA ALA A 104 20.94 -4.77 10.87
C ALA A 104 20.58 -4.27 9.47
N LYS A 105 21.52 -4.36 8.54
CA LYS A 105 21.28 -3.99 7.13
C LYS A 105 20.21 -4.87 6.48
N SER A 106 20.16 -6.13 6.87
CA SER A 106 19.20 -7.11 6.37
C SER A 106 18.79 -8.03 7.52
N ILE A 107 17.50 -8.33 7.57
CA ILE A 107 16.87 -9.25 8.50
C ILE A 107 15.83 -10.00 7.67
N ASP A 108 15.89 -11.33 7.65
CA ASP A 108 14.91 -12.16 6.96
C ASP A 108 13.55 -12.13 7.68
N ASP A 109 12.48 -12.40 6.93
CA ASP A 109 11.12 -12.29 7.45
C ASP A 109 10.82 -13.28 8.58
N ALA A 110 11.43 -14.47 8.58
CA ALA A 110 11.24 -15.42 9.67
C ALA A 110 11.80 -14.88 10.99
N THR A 111 12.99 -14.28 10.94
CA THR A 111 13.59 -13.58 12.09
C THR A 111 12.77 -12.36 12.51
N VAL A 112 12.23 -11.57 11.57
CA VAL A 112 11.33 -10.45 11.91
C VAL A 112 10.10 -10.97 12.65
N ILE A 113 9.41 -11.99 12.09
CA ILE A 113 8.19 -12.57 12.67
C ILE A 113 8.43 -13.16 14.07
N GLU A 114 9.57 -13.83 14.30
CA GLU A 114 9.95 -14.31 15.63
C GLU A 114 10.06 -13.15 16.62
N ARG A 115 10.74 -12.08 16.22
CA ARG A 115 10.96 -10.87 17.04
C ARG A 115 9.69 -10.05 17.28
N LEU A 116 8.72 -10.10 16.38
CA LEU A 116 7.40 -9.51 16.62
C LEU A 116 6.70 -10.14 17.83
N SER A 117 7.01 -11.40 18.14
CA SER A 117 6.42 -12.15 19.28
C SER A 117 7.32 -12.17 20.51
N ALA A 118 8.64 -12.08 20.33
CA ALA A 118 9.64 -12.10 21.38
C ALA A 118 10.74 -11.05 21.09
N PRO A 119 10.47 -9.76 21.31
CA PRO A 119 11.41 -8.70 20.96
C PRO A 119 12.64 -8.71 21.85
N ARG A 120 13.80 -8.38 21.27
CA ARG A 120 15.08 -8.28 22.00
C ARG A 120 15.28 -6.89 22.62
N THR A 121 14.56 -5.90 22.11
CA THR A 121 14.66 -4.49 22.51
C THR A 121 13.97 -4.19 23.85
N GLY A 122 13.21 -5.15 24.40
CA GLY A 122 12.63 -5.07 25.75
C GLY A 122 11.45 -4.12 25.87
N GLU A 123 10.87 -3.72 24.74
CA GLU A 123 9.69 -2.88 24.67
C GLU A 123 8.43 -3.64 25.05
N THR A 124 7.51 -2.90 25.65
CA THR A 124 6.17 -3.36 26.00
C THR A 124 5.17 -2.30 25.57
N TRP A 125 4.08 -2.74 24.97
CA TRP A 125 3.04 -1.84 24.45
C TRP A 125 1.76 -1.97 25.28
N THR A 126 1.08 -0.86 25.43
CA THR A 126 -0.19 -0.75 26.14
C THR A 126 -1.21 -0.05 25.26
N ALA A 127 -2.49 -0.19 25.61
CA ALA A 127 -3.53 0.61 24.97
C ALA A 127 -3.20 2.11 25.19
N PRO A 128 -3.28 2.95 24.14
CA PRO A 128 -2.98 4.37 24.24
C PRO A 128 -3.80 5.06 25.32
N VAL A 129 -3.12 5.84 26.17
CA VAL A 129 -3.74 6.68 27.20
C VAL A 129 -3.36 8.12 26.95
N LEU A 130 -4.35 8.99 26.72
CA LEU A 130 -4.14 10.42 26.50
C LEU A 130 -3.43 11.04 27.72
N ASP A 131 -2.36 11.80 27.45
CA ASP A 131 -1.54 12.49 28.45
C ASP A 131 -1.11 13.87 27.95
N ASP A 132 -2.05 14.81 27.98
CA ASP A 132 -1.79 16.19 27.52
C ASP A 132 -0.83 16.95 28.46
N ALA A 133 -0.59 16.45 29.68
CA ALA A 133 0.27 17.12 30.64
C ALA A 133 1.74 17.11 30.20
N VAL A 134 2.15 16.11 29.39
CA VAL A 134 3.50 16.01 28.85
C VAL A 134 3.67 16.72 27.49
N ALA A 135 2.58 17.13 26.84
CA ALA A 135 2.62 17.67 25.47
C ALA A 135 3.58 18.86 25.33
N SER A 136 3.52 19.84 26.24
CA SER A 136 4.41 21.02 26.20
C SER A 136 5.90 20.71 26.40
N SER A 137 6.24 19.50 26.85
CA SER A 137 7.64 19.06 26.99
C SER A 137 8.16 18.26 25.79
N LEU A 138 7.25 17.73 24.95
CA LEU A 138 7.60 16.86 23.82
C LEU A 138 7.39 17.55 22.47
N LEU A 139 6.43 18.46 22.39
CA LEU A 139 6.02 19.13 21.16
C LEU A 139 6.41 20.61 21.16
N PRO A 140 6.80 21.15 19.99
CA PRO A 140 6.98 22.59 19.81
C PRO A 140 5.63 23.32 19.97
N ALA A 141 5.71 24.60 20.32
CA ALA A 141 4.53 25.39 20.72
C ALA A 141 3.45 25.51 19.62
N ASP A 142 3.84 25.46 18.35
CA ASP A 142 2.96 25.54 17.18
C ASP A 142 2.18 24.23 16.92
N ARG A 143 2.52 23.14 17.61
CA ARG A 143 1.83 21.84 17.51
C ARG A 143 0.90 21.55 18.68
N LEU A 144 0.99 22.30 19.78
CA LEU A 144 0.21 22.02 21.00
C LEU A 144 -1.31 22.13 20.82
N ASP A 145 -1.77 22.88 19.82
CA ASP A 145 -3.20 23.07 19.53
C ASP A 145 -3.73 22.08 18.48
N THR A 146 -2.85 21.30 17.86
CA THR A 146 -3.19 20.43 16.71
C THR A 146 -2.68 19.01 16.86
N TRP A 147 -2.09 18.66 18.01
CA TRP A 147 -1.54 17.34 18.29
C TRP A 147 -1.95 16.88 19.69
N SER A 148 -2.28 15.60 19.79
CA SER A 148 -2.50 14.88 21.03
C SER A 148 -1.28 14.02 21.38
N VAL A 149 -1.00 13.84 22.67
CA VAL A 149 0.07 12.94 23.15
C VAL A 149 -0.52 11.79 23.94
N TYR A 150 -0.13 10.57 23.58
CA TYR A 150 -0.58 9.35 24.22
C TYR A 150 0.59 8.60 24.82
N ARG A 151 0.47 8.16 26.08
CA ARG A 151 1.34 7.11 26.61
C ARG A 151 0.95 5.78 25.97
N VAL A 152 1.94 5.10 25.38
CA VAL A 152 1.71 3.88 24.58
C VAL A 152 2.52 2.67 25.05
N GLY A 153 3.47 2.82 25.96
CA GLY A 153 4.26 1.69 26.43
C GLY A 153 5.45 2.06 27.31
N GLU A 154 6.33 1.09 27.49
CA GLU A 154 7.59 1.21 28.24
C GLU A 154 8.70 0.40 27.58
N ARG A 155 9.95 0.88 27.68
CA ARG A 155 11.16 0.13 27.31
C ARG A 155 12.22 0.35 28.37
N GLY A 156 12.56 -0.69 29.12
CA GLY A 156 13.48 -0.57 30.25
C GLY A 156 12.96 0.42 31.29
N GLY A 157 13.69 1.52 31.53
CA GLY A 157 13.27 2.60 32.43
C GLY A 157 12.54 3.76 31.74
N ALA A 158 12.42 3.74 30.41
CA ALA A 158 11.81 4.82 29.64
C ALA A 158 10.31 4.58 29.42
N THR A 159 9.53 5.66 29.50
CA THR A 159 8.12 5.66 29.08
C THR A 159 8.04 6.02 27.60
N LEU A 160 7.21 5.30 26.84
CA LEU A 160 7.00 5.54 25.41
C LEU A 160 5.75 6.39 25.20
N TYR A 161 5.89 7.49 24.46
CA TYR A 161 4.80 8.38 24.08
C TYR A 161 4.67 8.49 22.56
N LEU A 162 3.45 8.38 22.06
CA LEU A 162 3.10 8.66 20.67
C LEU A 162 2.41 10.02 20.61
N ALA A 163 3.01 10.98 19.92
CA ALA A 163 2.34 12.23 19.57
C ALA A 163 1.73 12.10 18.18
N THR A 164 0.49 12.53 18.01
CA THR A 164 -0.27 12.37 16.76
C THR A 164 -0.99 13.66 16.42
N GLU A 165 -0.97 14.07 15.15
CA GLU A 165 -1.77 15.20 14.69
C GLU A 165 -3.28 14.89 14.79
N ASP A 166 -4.06 15.86 15.26
CA ASP A 166 -5.50 15.75 15.49
C ASP A 166 -6.29 15.79 14.18
N VAL A 167 -6.73 14.61 13.76
CA VAL A 167 -7.47 14.38 12.50
C VAL A 167 -8.86 15.04 12.48
N THR A 168 -9.41 15.43 13.63
CA THR A 168 -10.76 16.04 13.72
C THR A 168 -10.89 17.41 13.07
N THR A 169 -9.77 18.06 12.74
CA THR A 169 -9.75 19.40 12.12
C THR A 169 -9.82 19.40 10.59
N ALA A 170 -9.70 18.23 9.94
CA ALA A 170 -9.60 18.13 8.49
C ALA A 170 -10.60 17.12 7.91
N ILE A 171 -11.86 17.51 7.81
CA ILE A 171 -12.95 16.69 7.22
C ILE A 171 -12.76 16.49 5.70
N GLU A 172 -11.92 17.31 5.05
CA GLU A 172 -11.81 17.37 3.58
C GLU A 172 -10.54 16.74 3.00
N THR A 173 -9.55 16.36 3.80
CA THR A 173 -8.32 15.72 3.30
C THR A 173 -8.35 14.22 3.55
N PRO A 174 -8.10 13.35 2.55
CA PRO A 174 -7.99 11.92 2.76
C PRO A 174 -7.03 11.60 3.90
N THR A 175 -7.41 10.68 4.80
CA THR A 175 -6.66 10.34 6.02
C THR A 175 -5.24 9.81 5.78
N PHE A 176 -4.90 9.39 4.57
CA PHE A 176 -3.54 8.99 4.18
C PHE A 176 -2.64 10.16 3.76
N LEU A 177 -3.22 11.35 3.52
CA LEU A 177 -2.49 12.58 3.18
C LEU A 177 -2.22 13.47 4.42
N ARG A 178 -2.62 13.05 5.62
CA ARG A 178 -2.43 13.80 6.88
C ARG A 178 -2.09 12.92 8.08
N ALA A 179 -1.52 13.59 9.07
CA ALA A 179 -1.24 13.15 10.43
C ALA A 179 -0.03 12.22 10.61
N GLY A 180 1.14 12.84 10.52
CA GLY A 180 2.38 12.28 11.03
C GLY A 180 2.23 11.91 12.51
N ALA A 181 2.81 10.77 12.88
CA ALA A 181 2.96 10.38 14.26
C ALA A 181 4.45 10.42 14.63
N LEU A 182 4.74 10.79 15.87
CA LEU A 182 6.09 10.90 16.41
C LEU A 182 6.18 10.05 17.68
N MET A 183 7.26 9.28 17.81
CA MET A 183 7.51 8.47 19.01
C MET A 183 8.58 9.11 19.87
N TYR A 184 8.30 9.23 21.16
CA TYR A 184 9.22 9.75 22.16
C TYR A 184 9.50 8.70 23.23
N GLU A 185 10.77 8.61 23.63
CA GLU A 185 11.13 7.99 24.90
C GLU A 185 11.40 9.06 25.94
N VAL A 186 10.87 8.89 27.14
CA VAL A 186 11.11 9.81 28.26
C VAL A 186 11.63 9.01 29.45
N ASP A 187 12.83 9.34 29.90
CA ASP A 187 13.47 8.79 31.09
C ASP A 187 14.15 9.89 31.94
N ASP A 188 14.97 9.49 32.91
CA ASP A 188 15.68 10.42 33.81
C ASP A 188 16.68 11.33 33.08
N ASP A 189 17.17 10.94 31.90
CA ASP A 189 18.09 11.73 31.08
C ASP A 189 17.36 12.75 30.20
N GLY A 190 16.03 12.60 30.04
CA GLY A 190 15.16 13.53 29.33
C GLY A 190 14.33 12.85 28.24
N ALA A 191 13.81 13.68 27.33
CA ALA A 191 12.99 13.22 26.22
C ALA A 191 13.83 13.04 24.94
N ARG A 192 13.63 11.90 24.26
CA ARG A 192 14.27 11.57 22.99
C ARG A 192 13.21 11.32 21.93
N LEU A 193 13.30 11.98 20.77
CA LEU A 193 12.49 11.70 19.60
C LEU A 193 13.11 10.55 18.81
N VAL A 194 12.46 9.39 18.79
CA VAL A 194 12.91 8.22 18.04
C VAL A 194 12.47 8.38 16.58
N THR A 195 13.41 8.44 15.66
CA THR A 195 13.12 8.68 14.23
C THR A 195 13.14 7.40 13.39
N CYS A 196 13.92 6.40 13.80
CA CYS A 196 14.16 5.18 13.04
C CYS A 196 13.67 3.92 13.78
N PRO A 197 12.36 3.66 13.84
CA PRO A 197 11.82 2.60 14.72
C PRO A 197 12.12 1.17 14.26
N SER A 198 12.52 0.96 13.01
CA SER A 198 12.79 -0.38 12.48
C SER A 198 14.18 -0.89 12.88
N ALA A 199 14.24 -2.19 13.21
CA ALA A 199 15.48 -2.93 13.40
C ALA A 199 16.30 -3.06 12.10
N ARG A 200 15.71 -2.76 10.94
CA ARG A 200 16.40 -2.74 9.65
C ARG A 200 16.93 -1.33 9.37
N THR A 201 18.21 -1.22 9.00
CA THR A 201 18.83 0.10 8.72
C THR A 201 18.39 0.73 7.40
N GLY A 202 17.77 -0.06 6.50
CA GLY A 202 17.29 0.42 5.20
C GLY A 202 15.82 0.81 5.18
N ASP A 203 15.09 0.62 6.27
CA ASP A 203 13.70 1.07 6.34
C ASP A 203 13.64 2.58 6.60
N PRO A 204 12.60 3.28 6.12
CA PRO A 204 12.52 4.73 6.26
C PRO A 204 12.44 5.18 7.71
N CYS A 205 12.99 6.36 7.97
CA CYS A 205 12.89 7.05 9.23
C CYS A 205 12.01 8.29 9.08
N VAL A 206 11.47 8.79 10.19
CA VAL A 206 10.81 10.09 10.23
C VAL A 206 11.83 11.18 9.92
N ASP A 207 11.50 12.08 9.00
CA ASP A 207 12.30 13.27 8.76
C ASP A 207 12.18 14.24 9.94
N ALA A 208 13.25 14.36 10.73
CA ALA A 208 13.32 15.25 11.89
C ALA A 208 13.81 16.67 11.55
N ALA A 209 13.93 17.01 10.26
CA ALA A 209 14.75 18.14 9.81
C ALA A 209 14.35 19.55 10.30
N THR A 210 13.19 19.81 10.93
CA THR A 210 12.86 21.20 11.28
C THR A 210 12.29 21.55 12.66
N ASP A 211 11.56 20.69 13.40
CA ASP A 211 10.77 21.22 14.54
C ASP A 211 10.71 20.29 15.76
N VAL A 212 11.88 20.07 16.38
CA VAL A 212 11.99 19.34 17.66
C VAL A 212 11.83 20.32 18.83
N ALA A 213 11.04 19.97 19.84
CA ALA A 213 10.84 20.81 21.01
C ALA A 213 12.15 21.08 21.77
N ALA A 214 12.24 22.24 22.43
CA ALA A 214 13.42 22.58 23.21
C ALA A 214 13.64 21.56 24.35
N GLY A 215 14.84 20.97 24.41
CA GLY A 215 15.18 19.96 25.40
C GLY A 215 14.90 18.51 24.98
N VAL A 216 14.32 18.29 23.80
CA VAL A 216 14.22 16.96 23.18
C VAL A 216 15.43 16.71 22.29
N THR A 217 16.06 15.54 22.41
CA THR A 217 17.13 15.11 21.51
C THR A 217 16.62 14.17 20.43
N VAL A 218 17.15 14.26 19.21
CA VAL A 218 16.86 13.29 18.15
C VAL A 218 17.65 12.00 18.41
N ASP A 219 16.99 10.85 18.23
CA ASP A 219 17.53 9.51 18.42
C ASP A 219 17.24 8.63 17.20
N GLU A 220 18.30 8.32 16.44
CA GLU A 220 18.26 7.43 15.27
C GLU A 220 18.71 6.00 15.59
N ASP A 221 19.24 5.79 16.79
CA ASP A 221 19.86 4.54 17.23
C ASP A 221 18.87 3.63 17.95
N THR A 222 17.91 4.21 18.68
CA THR A 222 16.82 3.48 19.31
C THR A 222 15.84 2.95 18.26
N PHE A 223 15.48 1.68 18.38
CA PHE A 223 14.52 0.99 17.51
C PHE A 223 13.71 -0.03 18.32
N TYR A 224 12.69 -0.60 17.68
CA TYR A 224 11.79 -1.58 18.27
C TYR A 224 11.64 -2.77 17.33
N ASP A 225 12.00 -3.96 17.80
CA ASP A 225 11.84 -5.21 17.03
C ASP A 225 10.37 -5.39 16.60
N THR A 226 9.41 -5.01 17.45
CA THR A 226 7.96 -5.05 17.20
C THR A 226 7.43 -4.03 16.19
N LEU A 227 8.22 -3.03 15.78
CA LEU A 227 7.86 -2.05 14.74
C LEU A 227 8.60 -2.29 13.42
N THR A 228 9.31 -3.41 13.30
CA THR A 228 9.93 -3.82 12.04
C THR A 228 8.90 -4.57 11.21
N LEU A 229 8.45 -3.98 10.11
CA LEU A 229 7.52 -4.67 9.21
C LEU A 229 8.25 -5.80 8.46
N PRO A 230 7.65 -7.01 8.39
CA PRO A 230 8.15 -8.04 7.50
C PRO A 230 8.04 -7.56 6.04
N SER A 231 9.03 -7.90 5.21
CA SER A 231 8.97 -7.61 3.77
C SER A 231 7.81 -8.33 3.13
N SER A 232 7.53 -9.56 3.57
CA SER A 232 6.30 -10.23 3.18
C SER A 232 5.75 -11.21 4.22
N VAL A 233 4.43 -11.37 4.20
CA VAL A 233 3.69 -12.31 5.02
C VAL A 233 2.74 -13.13 4.15
N ASP A 234 2.85 -14.45 4.24
CA ASP A 234 1.85 -15.37 3.70
C ASP A 234 0.68 -15.48 4.70
N LEU A 235 -0.51 -15.04 4.29
CA LEU A 235 -1.73 -15.14 5.09
C LEU A 235 -2.49 -16.45 4.85
N GLY A 236 -1.94 -17.35 4.03
CA GLY A 236 -2.54 -18.62 3.65
C GLY A 236 -3.09 -18.61 2.22
N GLU A 237 -3.25 -19.80 1.66
CA GLU A 237 -3.86 -20.03 0.33
C GLU A 237 -3.18 -19.29 -0.83
N GLY A 238 -1.89 -18.95 -0.69
CA GLY A 238 -1.13 -18.19 -1.68
C GLY A 238 -1.38 -16.68 -1.62
N TRP A 239 -2.10 -16.21 -0.61
CA TRP A 239 -2.39 -14.79 -0.42
C TRP A 239 -1.29 -14.12 0.39
N LYS A 240 -0.28 -13.68 -0.33
CA LYS A 240 0.95 -13.13 0.21
C LYS A 240 0.95 -11.60 0.13
N VAL A 241 1.04 -10.95 1.29
CA VAL A 241 1.08 -9.49 1.39
C VAL A 241 2.53 -9.05 1.48
N SER A 242 2.91 -8.04 0.72
CA SER A 242 4.22 -7.38 0.79
C SER A 242 4.14 -6.11 1.64
N THR A 243 5.30 -5.52 1.93
CA THR A 243 5.40 -4.14 2.43
C THR A 243 6.44 -3.33 1.64
N ASP A 244 6.92 -3.86 0.51
CA ASP A 244 8.00 -3.28 -0.25
C ASP A 244 7.60 -1.92 -0.83
N ALA A 245 6.45 -1.83 -1.51
CA ALA A 245 5.98 -0.56 -2.09
C ALA A 245 5.62 0.45 -1.00
N THR A 246 5.01 -0.01 0.09
CA THR A 246 4.69 0.82 1.25
C THR A 246 5.95 1.41 1.87
N ARG A 247 7.02 0.62 2.06
CA ARG A 247 8.29 1.08 2.64
C ARG A 247 9.10 1.94 1.67
N GLU A 248 8.91 1.81 0.37
CA GLU A 248 9.59 2.64 -0.64
C GLU A 248 8.85 3.96 -0.93
N SER A 249 7.63 4.12 -0.42
CA SER A 249 6.83 5.32 -0.60
C SER A 249 7.43 6.53 0.13
N ASP A 250 7.50 7.68 -0.57
CA ASP A 250 7.86 8.97 0.02
C ASP A 250 6.89 9.42 1.13
N TRP A 251 5.70 8.82 1.18
CA TRP A 251 4.64 9.11 2.16
C TRP A 251 4.60 8.09 3.31
N PHE A 252 5.55 7.17 3.38
CA PHE A 252 5.60 6.17 4.44
C PHE A 252 5.68 6.83 5.83
N SER A 253 4.74 6.48 6.71
CA SER A 253 4.79 6.85 8.12
C SER A 253 5.21 5.62 8.94
N PRO A 254 6.43 5.58 9.50
CA PRO A 254 6.91 4.44 10.29
C PRO A 254 6.05 4.14 11.52
N TYR A 255 5.32 5.13 12.02
CA TYR A 255 4.41 5.02 13.16
C TYR A 255 2.94 4.89 12.76
N GLY A 256 2.67 4.81 11.45
CA GLY A 256 1.32 4.71 10.89
C GLY A 256 0.49 5.99 11.08
N VAL A 257 -0.78 5.88 10.71
CA VAL A 257 -1.82 6.88 10.95
C VAL A 257 -2.62 6.55 12.22
N PRO A 258 -3.02 7.54 13.02
CA PRO A 258 -3.72 7.32 14.29
C PRO A 258 -5.20 6.97 14.13
N VAL A 259 -5.67 6.57 12.94
CA VAL A 259 -7.10 6.30 12.67
C VAL A 259 -7.68 5.24 13.63
N GLY A 260 -6.85 4.33 14.16
CA GLY A 260 -7.25 3.35 15.19
C GLY A 260 -7.34 3.86 16.63
N LEU A 261 -6.93 5.11 16.87
CA LEU A 261 -7.25 5.86 18.07
C LEU A 261 -8.68 6.44 18.00
N THR A 262 -9.34 6.34 16.84
CA THR A 262 -10.70 6.83 16.59
C THR A 262 -11.65 5.67 16.28
N GLU A 263 -12.96 5.85 16.53
CA GLU A 263 -14.01 4.80 16.58
C GLU A 263 -14.35 4.09 15.24
N GLN A 264 -13.46 4.10 14.24
CA GLN A 264 -13.71 3.46 12.95
C GLN A 264 -13.69 1.92 13.08
N PRO A 265 -14.72 1.20 12.59
CA PRO A 265 -14.72 -0.26 12.63
C PRO A 265 -13.70 -0.81 11.62
N VAL A 266 -12.56 -1.28 12.12
CA VAL A 266 -11.54 -1.99 11.33
C VAL A 266 -11.60 -3.47 11.66
N ALA A 267 -11.79 -4.32 10.65
CA ALA A 267 -11.81 -5.76 10.81
C ALA A 267 -10.38 -6.30 10.91
N SER A 268 -10.11 -7.10 11.95
CA SER A 268 -8.86 -7.87 12.05
C SER A 268 -8.97 -9.13 11.21
N ILE A 269 -8.04 -9.33 10.29
CA ILE A 269 -8.04 -10.46 9.34
C ILE A 269 -7.05 -11.53 9.81
N ALA A 270 -5.82 -11.13 10.13
CA ALA A 270 -4.78 -12.04 10.60
C ALA A 270 -3.87 -11.35 11.64
N THR A 271 -3.24 -12.15 12.51
CA THR A 271 -2.28 -11.66 13.51
C THR A 271 -0.93 -12.32 13.27
N VAL A 272 0.13 -11.50 13.26
CA VAL A 272 1.52 -11.92 13.06
C VAL A 272 2.35 -11.33 14.19
N GLY A 273 2.55 -12.12 15.25
CA GLY A 273 3.14 -11.64 16.49
C GLY A 273 2.34 -10.47 17.07
N SER A 274 2.99 -9.31 17.23
CA SER A 274 2.37 -8.09 17.74
C SER A 274 1.71 -7.22 16.66
N LEU A 275 1.84 -7.56 15.38
CA LEU A 275 1.16 -6.90 14.27
C LEU A 275 -0.18 -7.57 13.97
N THR A 276 -1.16 -6.79 13.53
CA THR A 276 -2.43 -7.32 13.02
C THR A 276 -2.69 -6.81 11.62
N PHE A 277 -2.80 -7.72 10.65
CA PHE A 277 -3.28 -7.38 9.32
C PHE A 277 -4.78 -7.09 9.40
N ALA A 278 -5.17 -5.92 8.90
CA ALA A 278 -6.50 -5.37 9.11
C ALA A 278 -7.07 -4.77 7.81
N GLY A 279 -8.39 -4.89 7.66
CA GLY A 279 -9.15 -4.31 6.56
C GLY A 279 -10.18 -3.32 7.08
N ALA A 280 -10.27 -2.14 6.46
CA ALA A 280 -11.27 -1.13 6.80
C ALA A 280 -12.15 -0.84 5.58
N PRO A 281 -13.48 -0.75 5.74
CA PRO A 281 -14.33 -0.24 4.68
C PRO A 281 -13.97 1.24 4.45
N VAL A 282 -13.74 1.60 3.20
CA VAL A 282 -13.54 3.01 2.82
C VAL A 282 -14.91 3.62 2.56
N ALA A 283 -15.54 4.09 3.65
CA ALA A 283 -16.72 4.93 3.55
C ALA A 283 -16.25 6.33 3.17
N ALA A 284 -16.11 6.62 1.89
CA ALA A 284 -15.76 7.97 1.48
C ALA A 284 -16.96 8.90 1.76
N PRO A 285 -16.89 9.82 2.75
CA PRO A 285 -17.98 10.72 3.06
C PRO A 285 -18.15 11.64 1.85
N GLY A 286 -19.30 11.56 1.17
CA GLY A 286 -19.56 12.34 -0.04
C GLY A 286 -19.01 11.74 -1.35
N ALA A 287 -18.55 10.49 -1.39
CA ALA A 287 -18.05 9.88 -2.62
C ALA A 287 -19.12 9.71 -3.69
N THR A 288 -19.09 10.62 -4.65
CA THR A 288 -19.47 10.37 -6.02
C THR A 288 -18.48 9.38 -6.65
N GLY A 289 -18.53 8.09 -6.31
CA GLY A 289 -17.51 7.12 -6.78
C GLY A 289 -17.78 5.65 -6.50
N LEU A 290 -18.88 5.29 -5.82
CA LEU A 290 -19.21 3.88 -5.62
C LEU A 290 -19.82 3.29 -6.89
N VAL A 291 -19.28 2.16 -7.34
CA VAL A 291 -19.86 1.33 -8.39
C VAL A 291 -20.84 0.37 -7.73
N GLU A 292 -22.07 0.30 -8.23
CA GLU A 292 -23.08 -0.63 -7.71
C GLU A 292 -22.56 -2.08 -7.80
N GLY A 293 -22.76 -2.85 -6.72
CA GLY A 293 -22.23 -4.20 -6.60
C GLY A 293 -20.79 -4.29 -6.05
N LEU A 294 -20.09 -3.17 -5.88
CA LEU A 294 -18.77 -3.12 -5.27
C LEU A 294 -18.79 -2.39 -3.93
N SER A 295 -18.02 -2.90 -2.97
CA SER A 295 -17.61 -2.15 -1.79
C SER A 295 -16.14 -1.72 -1.91
N SER A 296 -15.75 -0.71 -1.16
CA SER A 296 -14.36 -0.23 -1.13
C SER A 296 -13.72 -0.58 0.21
N ALA A 297 -12.47 -1.04 0.17
CA ALA A 297 -11.67 -1.35 1.35
C ALA A 297 -10.24 -0.80 1.22
N ALA A 298 -9.61 -0.60 2.36
CA ALA A 298 -8.18 -0.35 2.49
C ALA A 298 -7.59 -1.39 3.46
N TYR A 299 -6.36 -1.81 3.19
CA TYR A 299 -5.63 -2.75 4.04
C TYR A 299 -4.49 -2.06 4.76
N ALA A 300 -4.19 -2.51 5.97
CA ALA A 300 -3.15 -1.93 6.80
C ALA A 300 -2.57 -2.95 7.78
N TRP A 301 -1.35 -2.69 8.22
CA TRP A 301 -0.80 -3.30 9.42
C TRP A 301 -1.12 -2.44 10.63
N ARG A 302 -1.89 -2.98 11.57
CA ARG A 302 -2.09 -2.38 12.89
C ARG A 302 -0.86 -2.63 13.74
N LEU A 303 -0.26 -1.54 14.22
CA LEU A 303 0.86 -1.56 15.15
C LEU A 303 0.39 -1.93 16.58
N PRO A 304 1.31 -2.36 17.46
CA PRO A 304 0.95 -2.87 18.79
C PRO A 304 0.20 -1.87 19.67
N PHE A 305 0.44 -0.57 19.45
CA PHE A 305 -0.23 0.53 20.13
C PHE A 305 -1.47 1.07 19.37
N GLY A 306 -1.89 0.42 18.28
CA GLY A 306 -3.20 0.66 17.64
C GLY A 306 -3.23 1.64 16.47
N SER A 307 -2.12 2.27 16.09
CA SER A 307 -2.05 2.98 14.80
C SER A 307 -2.00 2.01 13.61
N TYR A 308 -2.17 2.52 12.40
CA TYR A 308 -2.21 1.71 11.18
C TYR A 308 -1.17 2.19 10.17
N VAL A 309 -0.28 1.30 9.73
CA VAL A 309 0.51 1.52 8.51
C VAL A 309 -0.33 1.02 7.34
N GLN A 310 -0.93 1.97 6.60
CA GLN A 310 -1.71 1.65 5.41
C GLN A 310 -0.80 1.07 4.34
N LEU A 311 -1.26 0.00 3.70
CA LEU A 311 -0.54 -0.60 2.59
C LEU A 311 -0.80 0.15 1.28
N ASP A 312 0.26 0.26 0.48
CA ASP A 312 0.15 0.60 -0.92
C ASP A 312 -0.67 -0.46 -1.68
N SER A 313 -1.33 -0.06 -2.77
CA SER A 313 -2.07 -1.02 -3.57
C SER A 313 -1.17 -2.14 -4.10
N GLN A 314 0.08 -1.84 -4.47
CA GLN A 314 1.05 -2.81 -5.00
C GLN A 314 1.44 -3.93 -4.03
N ASP A 315 1.22 -3.73 -2.74
CA ASP A 315 1.62 -4.69 -1.70
C ASP A 315 0.60 -5.81 -1.46
N VAL A 316 -0.57 -5.75 -2.11
CA VAL A 316 -1.63 -6.74 -1.98
C VAL A 316 -1.70 -7.61 -3.24
N PRO A 317 -1.94 -8.94 -3.17
CA PRO A 317 -1.92 -9.78 -4.35
C PRO A 317 -2.79 -9.29 -5.52
N GLY A 318 -2.26 -9.46 -6.73
CA GLY A 318 -2.98 -9.17 -7.98
C GLY A 318 -3.05 -7.69 -8.34
N THR A 319 -2.19 -6.85 -7.77
CA THR A 319 -2.24 -5.39 -7.95
C THR A 319 -1.17 -4.83 -8.88
N SER A 320 -0.24 -5.66 -9.32
CA SER A 320 0.69 -5.36 -10.42
C SER A 320 0.23 -6.11 -11.66
N PHE A 321 -0.25 -5.39 -12.69
CA PHE A 321 -0.67 -6.02 -13.96
C PHE A 321 0.51 -6.71 -14.67
N ASP A 322 1.72 -6.23 -14.38
CA ASP A 322 2.98 -6.69 -14.97
C ASP A 322 3.46 -8.01 -14.38
N ASP A 323 3.08 -8.29 -13.14
CA ASP A 323 3.40 -9.53 -12.43
C ASP A 323 2.39 -10.66 -12.74
N ILE A 324 1.41 -10.39 -13.59
CA ILE A 324 0.45 -11.39 -14.06
C ILE A 324 1.02 -12.10 -15.28
N THR A 325 1.16 -13.42 -15.16
CA THR A 325 1.39 -14.29 -16.31
C THR A 325 0.06 -14.53 -17.02
N TRP A 326 -0.12 -13.91 -18.18
CA TRP A 326 -1.36 -13.99 -18.98
C TRP A 326 -1.41 -15.28 -19.83
N ASP A 327 -2.56 -15.94 -19.82
CA ASP A 327 -2.79 -17.22 -20.52
C ASP A 327 -2.75 -17.05 -22.05
N ASP A 328 -3.00 -15.84 -22.56
CA ASP A 328 -2.90 -15.51 -23.99
C ASP A 328 -1.48 -15.08 -24.42
N GLY A 329 -0.54 -14.97 -23.47
CA GLY A 329 0.84 -14.58 -23.71
C GLY A 329 1.03 -13.11 -24.11
N VAL A 330 -0.02 -12.27 -24.04
CA VAL A 330 0.07 -10.85 -24.38
C VAL A 330 0.56 -10.06 -23.15
N SER A 331 1.70 -9.38 -23.29
CA SER A 331 2.16 -8.43 -22.27
C SER A 331 1.22 -7.23 -22.24
N ARG A 332 0.76 -6.88 -21.03
CA ARG A 332 -0.13 -5.73 -20.79
C ARG A 332 0.55 -4.62 -20.00
N THR A 333 1.87 -4.63 -20.01
CA THR A 333 2.75 -3.66 -19.35
C THR A 333 2.56 -2.26 -19.90
N ASP A 334 2.24 -1.30 -19.03
CA ASP A 334 2.23 0.13 -19.33
C ASP A 334 3.46 0.79 -18.68
N GLU A 335 4.24 1.51 -19.49
CA GLU A 335 5.47 2.19 -19.06
C GLU A 335 5.21 3.33 -18.05
N TRP A 336 3.96 3.79 -17.91
CA TRP A 336 3.61 4.94 -17.08
C TRP A 336 2.93 4.57 -15.75
N ARG A 337 2.26 3.41 -15.65
CA ARG A 337 1.57 2.94 -14.45
C ARG A 337 1.49 1.41 -14.45
N THR A 338 2.38 0.77 -13.69
CA THR A 338 2.49 -0.69 -13.56
C THR A 338 1.46 -1.31 -12.60
N TRP A 339 0.70 -0.47 -11.88
CA TRP A 339 -0.21 -0.89 -10.81
C TRP A 339 -1.70 -0.85 -11.22
N THR A 340 -2.52 -1.61 -10.51
CA THR A 340 -3.98 -1.68 -10.64
C THR A 340 -4.63 -0.80 -9.59
N ALA A 341 -5.77 -0.15 -9.90
CA ALA A 341 -6.62 0.42 -8.84
C ALA A 341 -7.85 -0.45 -8.59
N GLY A 342 -8.53 -0.23 -7.47
CA GLY A 342 -9.88 -0.75 -7.25
C GLY A 342 -10.81 -0.35 -8.41
N ALA A 343 -11.69 -1.25 -8.83
CA ALA A 343 -12.59 -0.99 -9.95
C ALA A 343 -13.63 0.13 -9.72
N GLY A 344 -13.87 0.50 -8.47
CA GLY A 344 -14.63 1.70 -8.07
C GLY A 344 -13.74 2.86 -7.60
N ALA A 345 -12.41 2.72 -7.62
CA ALA A 345 -11.50 3.79 -7.26
C ALA A 345 -11.33 4.76 -8.45
N LEU A 346 -11.26 6.05 -8.15
CA LEU A 346 -10.91 7.07 -9.15
C LEU A 346 -9.38 7.19 -9.24
N SER A 347 -8.90 7.78 -10.33
CA SER A 347 -7.46 7.97 -10.64
C SER A 347 -6.61 8.69 -9.58
N CYS A 348 -7.23 9.27 -8.55
CA CYS A 348 -6.59 10.00 -7.45
C CYS A 348 -6.71 9.27 -6.10
N MET A 349 -7.10 7.99 -6.11
CA MET A 349 -7.28 7.18 -4.92
C MET A 349 -6.47 5.87 -5.04
N ASP A 350 -5.22 5.94 -4.59
CA ASP A 350 -4.11 5.06 -4.98
C ASP A 350 -4.02 3.79 -4.11
N ALA A 351 -4.75 3.73 -2.99
CA ALA A 351 -4.71 2.65 -2.00
C ALA A 351 -6.12 2.17 -1.61
N GLN A 352 -6.98 2.02 -2.61
CA GLN A 352 -8.34 1.51 -2.47
C GLN A 352 -8.54 0.23 -3.27
N PHE A 353 -9.20 -0.73 -2.64
CA PHE A 353 -9.52 -2.02 -3.19
C PHE A 353 -11.03 -2.11 -3.37
N SER A 354 -11.47 -2.57 -4.54
CA SER A 354 -12.88 -2.90 -4.74
C SER A 354 -13.11 -4.37 -4.44
N LEU A 355 -14.13 -4.64 -3.63
CA LEU A 355 -14.52 -5.96 -3.19
C LEU A 355 -15.88 -6.31 -3.77
N GLU A 356 -16.02 -7.53 -4.27
CA GLU A 356 -17.27 -8.12 -4.73
C GLU A 356 -17.57 -9.41 -3.96
N ASP A 357 -18.68 -9.39 -3.22
CA ASP A 357 -19.07 -10.48 -2.32
C ASP A 357 -20.09 -11.44 -2.97
N SER A 358 -20.64 -11.08 -4.15
CA SER A 358 -21.75 -11.80 -4.79
C SER A 358 -21.49 -12.10 -6.28
N HIS A 359 -20.31 -12.63 -6.60
CA HIS A 359 -19.94 -13.00 -7.96
C HIS A 359 -20.60 -14.33 -8.38
N ASP A 360 -21.00 -14.44 -9.66
CA ASP A 360 -21.32 -15.72 -10.30
C ASP A 360 -20.06 -16.23 -11.02
N PRO A 361 -19.43 -17.34 -10.58
CA PRO A 361 -18.27 -17.89 -11.26
C PRO A 361 -18.46 -18.17 -12.76
N ALA A 362 -19.70 -18.38 -13.23
CA ALA A 362 -20.00 -18.59 -14.65
C ALA A 362 -19.82 -17.32 -15.52
N ASP A 363 -19.88 -16.14 -14.90
CA ASP A 363 -19.71 -14.84 -15.57
C ASP A 363 -18.24 -14.41 -15.66
N TRP A 364 -17.34 -15.26 -15.19
CA TRP A 364 -15.91 -15.02 -15.18
C TRP A 364 -15.15 -16.20 -15.77
N ARG A 365 -13.98 -15.90 -16.32
CA ARG A 365 -13.07 -16.88 -16.90
C ARG A 365 -11.65 -16.61 -16.42
N ARG A 366 -10.87 -17.66 -16.27
CA ARG A 366 -9.44 -17.52 -16.01
C ARG A 366 -8.74 -16.88 -17.21
N VAL A 367 -7.84 -15.95 -16.93
CA VAL A 367 -7.05 -15.23 -17.93
C VAL A 367 -5.56 -15.18 -17.62
N GLY A 368 -5.17 -15.56 -16.41
CA GLY A 368 -3.77 -15.57 -16.02
C GLY A 368 -3.56 -16.08 -14.60
N THR A 369 -2.37 -15.81 -14.10
CA THR A 369 -1.92 -16.19 -12.76
C THR A 369 -0.99 -15.11 -12.20
N THR A 370 -1.13 -14.74 -10.93
CA THR A 370 -0.21 -13.81 -10.25
C THR A 370 1.17 -14.46 -10.02
N ALA A 371 2.18 -13.66 -9.68
CA ALA A 371 3.50 -14.17 -9.30
C ALA A 371 3.46 -15.20 -8.16
N ASP A 372 2.54 -15.04 -7.20
CA ASP A 372 2.33 -15.95 -6.08
C ASP A 372 1.41 -17.15 -6.40
N GLY A 373 0.97 -17.28 -7.66
CA GLY A 373 0.22 -18.45 -8.12
C GLY A 373 -1.29 -18.35 -8.03
N LEU A 374 -1.85 -17.18 -7.66
CA LEU A 374 -3.30 -16.99 -7.58
C LEU A 374 -3.92 -16.89 -8.98
N PRO A 375 -5.05 -17.57 -9.26
CA PRO A 375 -5.77 -17.40 -10.51
C PRO A 375 -6.22 -15.96 -10.71
N VAL A 376 -5.98 -15.42 -11.90
CA VAL A 376 -6.53 -14.13 -12.33
C VAL A 376 -7.74 -14.39 -13.20
N MET A 377 -8.86 -13.77 -12.84
CA MET A 377 -10.14 -13.90 -13.51
C MET A 377 -10.44 -12.61 -14.27
N ALA A 378 -11.10 -12.71 -15.42
CA ALA A 378 -11.70 -11.58 -16.12
C ALA A 378 -13.13 -11.94 -16.56
N PRO A 379 -13.99 -10.97 -16.87
CA PRO A 379 -15.33 -11.25 -17.35
C PRO A 379 -15.31 -12.14 -18.61
N VAL A 380 -16.36 -12.95 -18.77
CA VAL A 380 -16.55 -13.77 -19.98
C VAL A 380 -16.67 -12.91 -21.25
N ALA A 381 -16.51 -13.56 -22.41
CA ALA A 381 -16.74 -12.89 -23.69
C ALA A 381 -18.18 -12.37 -23.78
N GLY A 382 -18.36 -11.10 -24.15
CA GLY A 382 -19.65 -10.39 -24.11
C GLY A 382 -19.94 -9.68 -22.78
N GLY A 383 -19.07 -9.83 -21.78
CA GLY A 383 -19.10 -9.11 -20.51
C GLY A 383 -20.18 -9.61 -19.55
N ASN A 384 -20.13 -9.08 -18.33
CA ASN A 384 -21.15 -9.26 -17.30
C ASN A 384 -21.69 -7.88 -16.86
N ASP A 385 -22.69 -7.85 -15.98
CA ASP A 385 -23.30 -6.59 -15.57
C ASP A 385 -22.30 -5.69 -14.82
N LEU A 386 -21.40 -6.28 -14.04
CA LEU A 386 -20.36 -5.54 -13.34
C LEU A 386 -19.38 -4.89 -14.31
N SER A 387 -18.90 -5.60 -15.33
CA SER A 387 -17.92 -5.06 -16.30
C SER A 387 -18.47 -3.84 -17.03
N ARG A 388 -19.75 -3.91 -17.44
CA ARG A 388 -20.45 -2.79 -18.08
C ARG A 388 -20.62 -1.62 -17.13
N THR A 389 -20.99 -1.89 -15.88
CA THR A 389 -21.19 -0.86 -14.85
C THR A 389 -19.89 -0.17 -14.51
N VAL A 390 -18.79 -0.90 -14.29
CA VAL A 390 -17.46 -0.35 -14.03
C VAL A 390 -16.98 0.52 -15.20
N ARG A 391 -17.05 0.02 -16.44
CA ARG A 391 -16.63 0.79 -17.62
C ARG A 391 -17.44 2.07 -17.76
N GLN A 392 -18.77 1.98 -17.62
CA GLN A 392 -19.65 3.15 -17.73
C GLN A 392 -19.35 4.15 -16.61
N HIS A 393 -19.11 3.69 -15.39
CA HIS A 393 -18.72 4.55 -14.27
C HIS A 393 -17.42 5.31 -14.58
N MET A 394 -16.37 4.62 -15.04
CA MET A 394 -15.09 5.27 -15.38
C MET A 394 -15.23 6.25 -16.54
N LEU A 395 -16.05 5.92 -17.53
CA LEU A 395 -16.40 6.84 -18.61
C LEU A 395 -17.10 8.10 -18.07
N ASP A 396 -18.13 7.94 -17.24
CA ASP A 396 -18.93 9.05 -16.70
C ASP A 396 -18.12 9.94 -15.74
N LYS A 397 -17.12 9.37 -15.06
CA LYS A 397 -16.20 10.08 -14.17
C LYS A 397 -14.97 10.65 -14.89
N SER A 398 -14.82 10.38 -16.17
CA SER A 398 -13.71 10.93 -16.95
C SER A 398 -14.01 12.38 -17.33
N TRP A 399 -13.10 13.29 -17.01
CA TRP A 399 -13.20 14.70 -17.38
C TRP A 399 -11.82 15.34 -17.55
N THR A 400 -11.72 16.37 -18.38
CA THR A 400 -10.52 17.20 -18.50
C THR A 400 -10.86 18.60 -19.02
N MET A 401 -9.87 19.49 -19.09
CA MET A 401 -10.02 20.82 -19.67
C MET A 401 -9.52 20.86 -21.13
N ASN A 402 -10.39 21.22 -22.06
CA ASN A 402 -10.07 21.46 -23.46
C ASN A 402 -10.47 22.89 -23.88
N GLU A 403 -9.51 23.68 -24.37
CA GLU A 403 -9.70 25.08 -24.78
C GLU A 403 -10.42 25.97 -23.74
N GLY A 404 -10.24 25.68 -22.45
CA GLY A 404 -10.88 26.41 -21.35
C GLY A 404 -12.30 25.97 -21.02
N SER A 405 -12.78 24.88 -21.64
CA SER A 405 -14.05 24.22 -21.31
C SER A 405 -13.82 22.82 -20.77
N GLU A 406 -14.71 22.39 -19.88
CA GLU A 406 -14.73 21.02 -19.38
C GLU A 406 -15.28 20.08 -20.47
N VAL A 407 -14.59 18.97 -20.70
CA VAL A 407 -15.02 17.89 -21.58
C VAL A 407 -15.02 16.58 -20.80
N HIS A 408 -15.92 15.66 -21.14
CA HIS A 408 -16.16 14.43 -20.39
C HIS A 408 -16.03 13.17 -21.24
N GLY A 409 -15.94 12.03 -20.57
CA GLY A 409 -15.96 10.70 -21.20
C GLY A 409 -14.87 10.52 -22.24
N LEU A 410 -15.27 10.13 -23.45
CA LEU A 410 -14.33 9.88 -24.56
C LEU A 410 -13.61 11.16 -25.01
N ASP A 411 -14.30 12.31 -24.95
CA ASP A 411 -13.68 13.59 -25.32
C ASP A 411 -12.64 14.04 -24.29
N ALA A 412 -12.74 13.55 -23.05
CA ALA A 412 -11.68 13.71 -22.04
C ALA A 412 -10.46 12.82 -22.30
N GLY A 413 -10.58 11.84 -23.20
CA GLY A 413 -9.51 10.89 -23.54
C GLY A 413 -9.63 9.52 -22.90
N TYR A 414 -10.80 9.17 -22.33
CA TYR A 414 -11.06 7.81 -21.87
C TYR A 414 -10.94 6.81 -23.04
N PRO A 415 -10.12 5.75 -22.93
CA PRO A 415 -9.75 4.94 -24.10
C PRO A 415 -10.81 3.92 -24.54
N TYR A 416 -11.77 3.57 -23.68
CA TYR A 416 -12.70 2.45 -23.92
C TYR A 416 -14.10 2.91 -24.35
N ALA A 417 -14.26 3.18 -25.65
CA ALA A 417 -15.55 3.57 -26.24
C ALA A 417 -16.63 2.48 -26.15
N THR A 418 -16.25 1.21 -26.21
CA THR A 418 -17.16 0.05 -26.20
C THR A 418 -16.79 -0.94 -25.10
N ASP A 419 -17.76 -1.77 -24.71
CA ASP A 419 -17.55 -2.87 -23.77
C ASP A 419 -16.60 -3.92 -24.36
N ASP A 420 -16.74 -4.24 -25.66
CA ASP A 420 -15.84 -5.17 -26.35
C ASP A 420 -14.36 -4.76 -26.26
N ALA A 421 -14.04 -3.46 -26.45
CA ALA A 421 -12.67 -2.96 -26.35
C ALA A 421 -12.12 -3.06 -24.91
N PHE A 422 -12.98 -2.82 -23.92
CA PHE A 422 -12.65 -2.94 -22.50
C PHE A 422 -12.38 -4.40 -22.10
N LEU A 423 -13.19 -5.33 -22.60
CA LEU A 423 -13.05 -6.77 -22.36
C LEU A 423 -11.86 -7.39 -23.11
N GLU A 424 -11.62 -6.99 -24.36
CA GLU A 424 -10.49 -7.46 -25.17
C GLU A 424 -9.15 -7.06 -24.53
N ALA A 425 -9.10 -5.85 -23.97
CA ALA A 425 -7.93 -5.38 -23.23
C ALA A 425 -7.72 -6.11 -21.89
N GLN A 426 -8.73 -6.85 -21.40
CA GLN A 426 -8.77 -7.40 -20.04
C GLN A 426 -8.55 -6.30 -19.00
N ALA A 427 -9.20 -5.16 -19.23
CA ALA A 427 -9.05 -3.97 -18.40
C ALA A 427 -9.60 -4.16 -16.98
N LEU A 428 -10.56 -5.08 -16.80
CA LEU A 428 -11.11 -5.48 -15.50
C LEU A 428 -10.69 -6.91 -15.20
N ILE A 429 -10.08 -7.10 -14.03
CA ILE A 429 -9.74 -8.42 -13.51
C ILE A 429 -10.21 -8.58 -12.07
N ALA A 430 -10.19 -9.82 -11.60
CA ALA A 430 -10.41 -10.15 -10.20
C ALA A 430 -9.44 -11.23 -9.73
N VAL A 431 -9.08 -11.15 -8.45
CA VAL A 431 -8.34 -12.18 -7.72
C VAL A 431 -9.11 -12.50 -6.45
N GLN A 432 -9.22 -13.78 -6.11
CA GLN A 432 -9.94 -14.19 -4.91
C GLN A 432 -9.05 -14.06 -3.67
N ALA A 433 -9.60 -13.47 -2.61
CA ALA A 433 -9.00 -13.44 -1.27
C ALA A 433 -9.35 -14.72 -0.48
N PRO A 434 -8.64 -15.03 0.62
CA PRO A 434 -8.83 -16.27 1.39
C PRO A 434 -10.23 -16.43 2.01
N ASP A 435 -10.94 -15.31 2.22
CA ASP A 435 -12.32 -15.30 2.72
C ASP A 435 -13.36 -15.59 1.61
N GLY A 436 -12.90 -15.78 0.38
CA GLY A 436 -13.73 -16.02 -0.81
C GLY A 436 -14.12 -14.74 -1.56
N THR A 437 -13.89 -13.56 -0.98
CA THR A 437 -14.22 -12.26 -1.57
C THR A 437 -13.38 -12.00 -2.82
N TRP A 438 -13.95 -11.36 -3.84
CA TRP A 438 -13.21 -11.02 -5.04
C TRP A 438 -12.65 -9.61 -4.97
N HIS A 439 -11.33 -9.51 -5.11
CA HIS A 439 -10.61 -8.26 -5.28
C HIS A 439 -10.69 -7.84 -6.74
N VAL A 440 -11.66 -6.98 -7.06
CA VAL A 440 -11.90 -6.48 -8.41
C VAL A 440 -10.98 -5.28 -8.68
N ARG A 441 -10.32 -5.29 -9.83
CA ARG A 441 -9.23 -4.37 -10.17
C ARG A 441 -9.32 -3.88 -11.61
N LEU A 442 -8.92 -2.63 -11.81
CA LEU A 442 -8.78 -1.99 -13.10
C LEU A 442 -7.32 -1.79 -13.47
N ARG A 443 -7.03 -2.01 -14.76
CA ARG A 443 -5.77 -1.57 -15.35
C ARG A 443 -5.69 -0.04 -15.29
N ALA A 444 -4.49 0.50 -15.08
CA ALA A 444 -4.31 1.92 -14.86
C ALA A 444 -4.86 2.82 -15.99
N ASP A 445 -4.76 2.38 -17.25
CA ASP A 445 -5.29 3.10 -18.41
C ASP A 445 -6.83 3.04 -18.54
N ALA A 446 -7.47 2.18 -17.76
CA ALA A 446 -8.91 1.99 -17.68
C ALA A 446 -9.58 2.76 -16.55
N LEU A 447 -8.78 3.45 -15.74
CA LEU A 447 -9.26 4.42 -14.77
C LEU A 447 -9.82 5.65 -15.47
N ASN A 448 -10.61 6.42 -14.73
CA ASN A 448 -11.17 7.65 -15.25
C ASN A 448 -10.08 8.69 -15.54
N VAL A 449 -10.25 9.50 -16.58
CA VAL A 449 -9.36 10.63 -16.84
C VAL A 449 -9.75 11.79 -15.92
N VAL A 450 -8.78 12.47 -15.31
CA VAL A 450 -9.01 13.69 -14.53
C VAL A 450 -8.04 14.79 -14.96
N PHE A 451 -8.46 16.04 -14.90
CA PHE A 451 -7.57 17.18 -15.17
C PHE A 451 -6.51 17.33 -14.06
N GLU A 452 -6.95 17.27 -12.81
CA GLU A 452 -6.10 17.33 -11.61
C GLU A 452 -6.77 16.57 -10.46
N CYS A 453 -5.94 16.03 -9.56
CA CYS A 453 -6.40 15.53 -8.29
C CYS A 453 -6.59 16.72 -7.35
N ALA A 454 -7.84 16.92 -6.89
CA ALA A 454 -8.24 18.05 -6.06
C ALA A 454 -8.02 17.77 -4.57
#